data_AF-A0A4Y2WRL8-F1
#
_entry.id   AF-A0A4Y2WRL8-F1
#
_cell.length_a   1.000
_cell.length_b   1.000
_cell.length_c   1.000
_cell.angle_alpha   90.00
_cell.angle_beta   90.00
_cell.angle_gamma   90.00
#
_symmetry.space_group_name_H-M   'P 1'
#
loop_
_entity.id
_entity.type
_entity.pdbx_description
1 polymer ?
#
loop_
_entity_poly.entity_id
_entity_poly.type
_entity_poly.pdbx_seq_one_letter_code
_entity_poly.pdbx_strand_id
1 'polypeptide(L)'
;MTLTSIGLPEPATSHSYVNIDFCDLETERKEGERLMAMLNPEQRAIFDAIMNAILGVDEASTETFSVNAFAGSDRSFLFNALIRSVRGLGEIVVPIAWTGIAAIILEGGRTAHSRFKLPVPISDNS
;
A
#
# COMPACT_ATOMS: atom_id res chain seq x y z
N MET A 1 9.79 10.19 21.02
CA MET A 1 10.31 10.87 19.81
C MET A 1 9.09 11.40 19.06
N THR A 2 9.00 12.71 18.85
CA THR A 2 7.85 13.35 18.14
C THR A 2 8.24 13.72 16.71
N LEU A 3 7.28 13.90 15.82
CA LEU A 3 7.56 14.35 14.44
C LEU A 3 8.27 15.71 14.41
N THR A 4 7.88 16.60 15.32
CA THR A 4 8.55 17.87 15.59
C THR A 4 10.02 17.72 15.98
N SER A 5 10.37 16.68 16.77
CA SER A 5 11.76 16.46 17.21
C SER A 5 12.73 16.07 16.09
N ILE A 6 12.21 15.73 14.90
CA ILE A 6 12.99 15.42 13.68
C ILE A 6 12.72 16.42 12.54
N GLY A 7 12.14 17.58 12.84
CA GLY A 7 11.91 18.65 11.87
C GLY A 7 10.73 18.42 10.91
N LEU A 8 9.83 17.48 11.21
CA LEU A 8 8.63 17.22 10.42
C LEU A 8 7.41 17.97 10.99
N PRO A 9 6.48 18.42 10.13
CA PRO A 9 5.25 19.06 10.59
C PRO A 9 4.39 18.08 11.39
N GLU A 10 3.71 18.59 12.42
CA GLU A 10 2.68 17.83 13.14
C GLU A 10 1.53 17.50 12.17
N PRO A 11 0.98 16.27 12.19
CA PRO A 11 -0.11 15.91 11.30
C PRO A 11 -1.33 16.76 11.68
N ALA A 12 -1.90 17.47 10.70
CA ALA A 12 -3.17 18.16 10.92
C ALA A 12 -4.25 17.11 11.22
N THR A 13 -4.83 17.15 12.42
CA THR A 13 -5.88 16.23 12.88
C THR A 13 -7.25 16.53 12.26
N SER A 14 -7.35 17.47 11.31
CA SER A 14 -8.59 17.67 10.59
C SER A 14 -8.89 16.42 9.77
N HIS A 15 -9.97 15.73 10.13
CA HIS A 15 -10.53 14.52 9.51
C HIS A 15 -10.87 14.64 8.00
N SER A 16 -10.34 15.63 7.29
CA SER A 16 -10.50 15.78 5.85
C SER A 16 -9.55 14.82 5.11
N TYR A 17 -10.03 13.59 5.01
CA TYR A 17 -9.83 12.66 3.91
C TYR A 17 -8.37 12.46 3.49
N VAL A 18 -7.79 11.35 3.96
CA VAL A 18 -7.01 10.51 3.04
C VAL A 18 -7.80 10.51 1.73
N ASN A 19 -7.27 11.15 0.68
CA ASN A 19 -7.92 11.16 -0.63
C ASN A 19 -7.83 9.71 -1.11
N ILE A 20 -8.85 8.94 -0.73
CA ILE A 20 -9.04 7.54 -1.06
C ILE A 20 -9.62 7.62 -2.46
N ASP A 21 -8.91 7.05 -3.41
CA ASP A 21 -9.42 6.93 -4.76
C ASP A 21 -10.76 6.17 -4.65
N PHE A 22 -11.85 6.79 -5.10
CA PHE A 22 -13.14 6.12 -5.14
C PHE A 22 -13.03 5.00 -6.17
N CYS A 23 -12.94 3.77 -5.69
CA CYS A 23 -12.84 2.59 -6.54
C CYS A 23 -14.22 1.93 -6.69
N ASP A 24 -14.52 1.43 -7.89
CA ASP A 24 -15.66 0.56 -8.11
C ASP A 24 -15.40 -0.81 -7.46
N LEU A 25 -16.13 -1.13 -6.40
CA LEU A 25 -15.89 -2.33 -5.58
C LEU A 25 -15.96 -3.62 -6.40
N GLU A 26 -16.91 -3.70 -7.34
CA GLU A 26 -17.09 -4.88 -8.16
C GLU A 26 -15.94 -5.09 -9.15
N THR A 27 -15.43 -4.00 -9.73
CA THR A 27 -14.22 -4.04 -10.57
C THR A 27 -13.00 -4.45 -9.76
N GLU A 28 -12.79 -3.87 -8.57
CA GLU A 28 -11.67 -4.23 -7.70
C GLU A 28 -11.72 -5.68 -7.26
N ARG A 29 -12.90 -6.19 -6.90
CA ARG A 29 -13.11 -7.60 -6.54
C ARG A 29 -12.75 -8.54 -7.68
N LYS A 30 -13.27 -8.29 -8.89
CA LYS A 30 -12.99 -9.11 -10.08
C LYS A 30 -11.51 -9.12 -10.43
N GLU A 31 -10.88 -7.95 -10.40
CA GLU A 31 -9.47 -7.84 -10.75
C GLU A 31 -8.58 -8.43 -9.65
N GLY A 32 -8.93 -8.27 -8.38
CA GLY A 32 -8.28 -8.94 -7.25
C GLY A 32 -8.33 -10.46 -7.39
N GLU A 33 -9.50 -11.03 -7.72
CA GLU A 33 -9.66 -12.47 -8.00
C GLU A 33 -8.78 -12.92 -9.17
N ARG A 34 -8.73 -12.14 -10.25
CA ARG A 34 -7.90 -12.42 -11.43
C ARG A 34 -6.41 -12.45 -11.10
N LEU A 35 -5.91 -11.44 -10.37
CA LEU A 35 -4.52 -11.35 -9.95
C LEU A 35 -4.15 -12.46 -8.98
N MET A 36 -5.02 -12.74 -8.00
CA MET A 36 -4.83 -13.82 -7.02
C MET A 36 -4.66 -15.18 -7.69
N ALA A 37 -5.42 -15.45 -8.76
CA ALA A 37 -5.33 -16.71 -9.52
C ALA A 37 -4.00 -16.87 -10.29
N MET A 38 -3.28 -15.76 -10.54
CA MET A 38 -2.02 -15.74 -11.28
C MET A 38 -0.78 -15.70 -10.38
N LEU A 39 -0.96 -15.63 -9.06
CA LEU A 39 0.17 -15.66 -8.12
C LEU A 39 0.91 -16.98 -8.21
N ASN A 40 2.25 -16.90 -8.20
CA ASN A 40 3.06 -18.10 -8.03
C ASN A 40 2.93 -18.64 -6.58
N PRO A 41 3.36 -19.88 -6.29
CA PRO A 41 3.16 -20.49 -4.98
C PRO A 41 3.75 -19.68 -3.80
N GLU A 42 4.91 -19.04 -3.98
CA GLU A 42 5.56 -18.24 -2.95
C GLU A 42 4.79 -16.94 -2.65
N GLN A 43 4.38 -16.24 -3.72
CA GLN A 43 3.55 -15.04 -3.61
C GLN A 43 2.19 -15.37 -3.00
N ARG A 44 1.60 -16.52 -3.37
CA ARG A 44 0.31 -16.98 -2.83
C ARG A 44 0.38 -17.22 -1.33
N ALA A 45 1.45 -17.86 -0.84
CA ALA A 45 1.65 -18.07 0.58
C ALA A 45 1.71 -16.74 1.37
N ILE A 46 2.40 -15.73 0.83
CA ILE A 46 2.48 -14.39 1.44
C ILE A 46 1.11 -13.70 1.38
N PHE A 47 0.43 -13.77 0.24
CA PHE A 47 -0.90 -13.19 0.06
C PHE A 47 -1.89 -13.76 1.08
N ASP A 48 -1.97 -15.08 1.20
CA ASP A 48 -2.89 -15.75 2.11
C ASP A 48 -2.59 -15.38 3.57
N ALA A 49 -1.32 -15.32 3.96
CA ALA A 49 -0.93 -14.91 5.32
C ALA A 49 -1.40 -13.48 5.66
N ILE A 50 -1.24 -12.54 4.73
CA ILE A 50 -1.68 -11.15 4.93
C ILE A 50 -3.20 -11.05 4.92
N MET A 51 -3.89 -11.73 3.99
CA MET A 51 -5.36 -11.68 3.91
C MET A 51 -6.01 -12.32 5.13
N ASN A 52 -5.46 -13.41 5.66
CA ASN A 52 -5.97 -14.03 6.89
C ASN A 52 -5.83 -13.10 8.11
N ALA A 53 -4.73 -12.34 8.18
CA ALA A 53 -4.56 -11.33 9.22
C ALA A 53 -5.58 -10.18 9.08
N ILE A 54 -5.80 -9.69 7.85
CA ILE A 54 -6.80 -8.64 7.58
C ILE A 54 -8.22 -9.11 7.93
N LEU A 55 -8.56 -10.37 7.61
CA LEU A 55 -9.87 -10.96 7.87
C LEU A 55 -10.07 -11.40 9.33
N GLY A 56 -9.06 -11.24 10.19
CA GLY A 56 -9.14 -11.63 11.60
C GLY A 56 -9.30 -13.13 11.83
N VAL A 57 -8.81 -13.95 10.89
CA VAL A 57 -8.90 -15.42 10.99
C VAL A 57 -8.00 -15.97 12.10
N ASP A 58 -6.86 -15.31 12.35
CA ASP A 58 -5.93 -15.63 13.42
C ASP A 58 -5.95 -14.55 14.52
N GLU A 59 -6.38 -14.92 15.73
CA GLU A 59 -6.42 -14.03 16.91
C GLU A 59 -5.04 -13.51 17.34
N ALA A 60 -3.97 -14.19 16.92
CA ALA A 60 -2.57 -13.82 17.18
C ALA A 60 -1.85 -13.22 15.96
N SER A 61 -2.59 -12.70 14.98
CA SER A 61 -2.01 -12.19 13.74
C SER A 61 -1.14 -10.94 13.97
N THR A 62 -0.01 -10.87 13.27
CA THR A 62 0.90 -9.72 13.32
C THR A 62 0.29 -8.51 12.61
N GLU A 63 0.42 -7.32 13.19
CA GLU A 63 -0.08 -6.07 12.60
C GLU A 63 0.79 -5.53 11.44
N THR A 64 1.98 -6.10 11.21
CA THR A 64 2.95 -5.61 10.22
C THR A 64 3.69 -6.77 9.55
N PHE A 65 3.78 -6.71 8.22
CA PHE A 65 4.47 -7.69 7.38
C PHE A 65 5.61 -7.01 6.63
N SER A 66 6.76 -7.68 6.56
CA SER A 66 7.89 -7.28 5.71
C SER A 66 8.11 -8.32 4.62
N VAL A 67 8.00 -7.90 3.37
CA VAL A 67 8.19 -8.78 2.21
C VAL A 67 9.50 -8.45 1.53
N ASN A 68 10.47 -9.36 1.61
CA ASN A 68 11.70 -9.29 0.83
C ASN A 68 11.62 -10.26 -0.34
N ALA A 69 12.02 -9.83 -1.53
CA ALA A 69 12.04 -10.71 -2.70
C ALA A 69 13.19 -10.33 -3.64
N PHE A 70 13.72 -11.34 -4.33
CA PHE A 70 14.87 -11.20 -5.23
C PHE A 70 14.56 -10.28 -6.42
N ALA A 71 15.59 -9.66 -6.98
CA ALA A 71 15.44 -8.86 -8.21
C ALA A 71 14.80 -9.71 -9.32
N GLY A 72 13.72 -9.21 -9.92
CA GLY A 72 12.95 -9.94 -10.95
C GLY A 72 11.75 -10.73 -10.44
N SER A 73 11.52 -10.81 -9.14
CA SER A 73 10.22 -11.24 -8.61
C SER A 73 9.25 -10.08 -8.74
N ASP A 74 8.09 -10.32 -9.35
CA ASP A 74 7.03 -9.34 -9.58
C ASP A 74 6.35 -8.95 -8.25
N ARG A 75 7.10 -8.37 -7.30
CA ARG A 75 6.61 -7.90 -6.00
C ARG A 75 5.43 -6.96 -6.16
N SER A 76 5.52 -6.08 -7.15
CA SER A 76 4.44 -5.18 -7.52
C SER A 76 3.17 -5.91 -7.91
N PHE A 77 3.26 -7.10 -8.52
CA PHE A 77 2.10 -7.91 -8.86
C PHE A 77 1.40 -8.45 -7.60
N LEU A 78 2.18 -8.97 -6.64
CA LEU A 78 1.66 -9.37 -5.32
C LEU A 78 1.00 -8.19 -4.59
N PHE A 79 1.66 -7.02 -4.55
CA PHE A 79 1.09 -5.84 -3.89
C PHE A 79 -0.18 -5.36 -4.57
N ASN A 80 -0.25 -5.38 -5.91
CA ASN A 80 -1.47 -5.04 -6.64
C ASN A 80 -2.60 -6.05 -6.37
N ALA A 81 -2.29 -7.35 -6.28
CA ALA A 81 -3.28 -8.35 -5.86
C ALA A 81 -3.87 -8.01 -4.48
N LEU A 82 -3.01 -7.72 -3.49
CA LEU A 82 -3.45 -7.32 -2.15
C LEU A 82 -4.29 -6.04 -2.16
N ILE A 83 -3.81 -4.98 -2.84
CA ILE A 83 -4.50 -3.69 -2.91
C ILE A 83 -5.92 -3.88 -3.46
N ARG A 84 -6.05 -4.59 -4.58
CA ARG A 84 -7.34 -4.79 -5.25
C ARG A 84 -8.27 -5.71 -4.47
N SER A 85 -7.74 -6.80 -3.90
CA SER A 85 -8.54 -7.71 -3.07
C SER A 85 -9.10 -7.00 -1.84
N VAL A 86 -8.29 -6.21 -1.12
CA VAL A 86 -8.74 -5.48 0.07
C VAL A 86 -9.74 -4.38 -0.30
N ARG A 87 -9.49 -3.62 -1.38
CA ARG A 87 -10.47 -2.67 -1.91
C ARG A 87 -11.79 -3.34 -2.32
N GLY A 88 -11.72 -4.54 -2.91
CA GLY A 88 -12.89 -5.35 -3.26
C GLY A 88 -13.72 -5.82 -2.07
N LEU A 89 -13.14 -5.85 -0.86
CA LEU A 89 -13.87 -6.07 0.40
C LEU A 89 -14.59 -4.81 0.90
N GLY A 90 -14.39 -3.65 0.26
CA GLY A 90 -14.87 -2.35 0.74
C GLY A 90 -13.93 -1.67 1.74
N GLU A 91 -12.76 -2.25 1.98
CA GLU A 91 -11.78 -1.74 2.93
C GLU A 91 -10.85 -0.68 2.30
N ILE A 92 -10.24 0.15 3.16
CA ILE A 92 -9.39 1.25 2.72
C ILE A 92 -7.93 0.79 2.66
N VAL A 93 -7.33 0.89 1.47
CA VAL A 93 -5.90 0.66 1.25
C VAL A 93 -5.19 1.96 0.87
N VAL A 94 -4.02 2.20 1.45
CA VAL A 94 -3.17 3.35 1.15
C VAL A 94 -1.80 2.89 0.62
N PRO A 95 -1.66 2.68 -0.70
CA PRO A 95 -0.39 2.28 -1.29
C PRO A 95 0.56 3.48 -1.37
N ILE A 96 1.76 3.31 -0.82
CA ILE A 96 2.79 4.36 -0.76
C ILE A 96 4.11 3.80 -1.27
N ALA A 97 4.80 4.60 -2.08
CA ALA A 97 6.16 4.30 -2.52
C ALA A 97 7.10 5.50 -2.32
N TRP A 98 8.41 5.27 -2.34
CA TRP A 98 9.40 6.36 -2.21
C TRP A 98 9.66 7.09 -3.51
N THR A 99 9.70 6.38 -4.65
CA THR A 99 9.94 6.95 -5.98
C THR A 99 8.65 7.07 -6.78
N GLY A 100 8.62 8.03 -7.71
CA GLY A 100 7.46 8.23 -8.59
C GLY A 100 7.16 7.00 -9.46
N ILE A 101 8.21 6.35 -9.97
CA ILE A 101 8.06 5.13 -10.80
C ILE A 101 7.43 4.00 -9.99
N ALA A 102 7.92 3.76 -8.77
CA ALA A 102 7.34 2.73 -7.91
C ALA A 102 5.89 3.05 -7.51
N ALA A 103 5.55 4.33 -7.31
CA ALA A 103 4.18 4.74 -7.02
C ALA A 103 3.24 4.45 -8.20
N ILE A 104 3.66 4.72 -9.44
CA ILE A 104 2.87 4.46 -10.66
C ILE A 104 2.59 2.95 -10.85
N ILE A 105 3.53 2.10 -10.45
CA ILE A 105 3.41 0.65 -10.60
C ILE A 105 2.34 0.06 -9.64
N LEU A 106 2.06 0.74 -8.54
CA LEU A 106 1.04 0.33 -7.56
C LEU A 106 -0.31 0.97 -7.90
N GLU A 107 -1.38 0.19 -7.84
CA GLU A 107 -2.73 0.68 -8.14
C GLU A 107 -3.17 1.76 -7.14
N GLY A 108 -3.43 2.97 -7.62
CA GLY A 108 -3.70 4.14 -6.75
C GLY A 108 -2.49 4.54 -5.87
N GLY A 109 -1.28 4.14 -6.25
CA GLY A 109 -0.06 4.43 -5.52
C GLY A 109 0.32 5.91 -5.60
N ARG A 110 0.82 6.44 -4.47
CA ARG A 110 1.37 7.81 -4.39
C ARG A 110 2.75 7.79 -3.74
N THR A 111 3.57 8.79 -4.05
CA THR A 111 4.84 8.93 -3.33
C THR A 111 4.61 9.34 -1.88
N ALA A 112 5.49 8.91 -0.96
CA ALA A 112 5.43 9.32 0.45
C ALA A 112 5.40 10.85 0.58
N HIS A 113 6.19 11.56 -0.23
CA HIS A 113 6.19 13.02 -0.31
C HIS A 113 4.82 13.59 -0.67
N SER A 114 4.17 13.06 -1.70
CA SER A 114 2.85 13.54 -2.14
C SER A 114 1.74 13.20 -1.13
N ARG A 115 1.82 12.01 -0.52
CA ARG A 115 0.80 11.50 0.41
C ARG A 115 0.84 12.18 1.77
N PHE A 116 2.03 12.35 2.33
CA PHE A 116 2.23 12.95 3.65
C PHE A 116 2.62 14.44 3.60
N LYS A 117 2.67 15.04 2.40
CA LYS A 117 3.07 16.44 2.20
C LYS A 117 4.45 16.74 2.79
N LEU A 118 5.39 15.80 2.63
CA LEU A 118 6.75 16.00 3.11
C LEU A 118 7.44 17.10 2.31
N PRO A 119 8.16 18.02 2.97
CA PRO A 119 8.89 19.08 2.27
C PRO A 119 9.98 18.47 1.38
N VAL A 120 10.10 18.98 0.16
CA VAL A 120 11.21 18.65 -0.74
C VAL A 120 12.32 19.66 -0.45
N PRO A 121 13.50 19.24 0.02
CA PRO A 121 14.59 20.18 0.26
C PRO A 121 15.02 20.78 -1.08
N ILE A 122 14.79 22.08 -1.24
CA ILE A 122 15.34 22.89 -2.33
C ILE A 122 16.74 23.36 -1.90
N SER A 123 17.77 22.92 -2.60
CA SER A 123 19.11 23.49 -2.47
C SER A 123 19.28 24.59 -3.52
N ASP A 124 19.63 25.80 -3.09
CA ASP A 124 19.85 26.97 -3.95
C ASP A 124 21.18 26.90 -4.73
N ASN A 125 21.39 25.82 -5.50
CA ASN A 125 22.62 25.59 -6.26
C ASN A 125 22.39 25.45 -7.78
N SER A 126 21.45 26.23 -8.32
CA SER A 126 21.36 26.46 -9.78
C SER A 126 22.36 27.52 -10.24
#